data_AF-A0A101IIJ1-F1
#
_entry.id   AF-A0A101IIJ1-F1
#
_cell.length_a   1.000
_cell.length_b   1.000
_cell.length_c   1.000
_cell.angle_alpha   90.00
_cell.angle_beta   90.00
_cell.angle_gamma   90.00
#
_symmetry.space_group_name_H-M   'P 1'
#
loop_
_entity.id
_entity.type
_entity.pdbx_description
1 polymer ?
#
loop_
_entity_poly.entity_id
_entity_poly.type
_entity_poly.pdbx_seq_one_letter_code
_entity_poly.pdbx_strand_id
1 'polypeptide(L)'
;MRSDHKHFLVVGALTFLIVLVALFSLNSTLGSSSDPIPAPDFEAADQSGQNFSLSDFGGEVVVLHITNIESPLCVECEKTLAAQIGQLQQLVENKPDVKLITLNVRKNPFSKDGKSLSESWWNANVSWIWAEDFEPYNVAGKYVDYTNFEGGFSNPTILLIDREGMVAGVYHVYQLGRGEIDGIQDAQTLQAKVESLEKGEWAGMEGSVSIQNITFLGMFGLGVITSFSPCSLALLIAMFSYIMTSRRKRVLSDDQDYGSSSREGLLIGIAFTLGMALVFFVVGLFISNMGVFVRDSRFFDLAAGVLLVVLGINVFKPVGEILEPIKSRLPSRGEEEVFREKKGFMEGAVNWLMSQDISVLTGGLMLFVFGVGHGVPIIPIATFSRSFGGKMGEEYLAIGKWVVKFFGLMIIVTGLVFAARYFGYKLW
;
A
#
# COMPACT_ATOMS: atom_id res chain seq x y z
N MET A 1 -33.76 -10.06 -36.89
CA MET A 1 -33.71 -9.10 -35.76
C MET A 1 -33.07 -9.71 -34.51
N ARG A 2 -31.78 -10.10 -34.54
CA ARG A 2 -31.05 -10.67 -33.37
C ARG A 2 -29.62 -10.13 -33.23
N SER A 3 -29.18 -9.26 -34.13
CA SER A 3 -27.82 -8.70 -34.17
C SER A 3 -27.69 -7.43 -33.32
N ASP A 4 -28.73 -6.60 -33.26
CA ASP A 4 -28.64 -5.26 -32.67
C ASP A 4 -28.54 -5.25 -31.13
N HIS A 5 -29.07 -6.28 -30.46
CA HIS A 5 -29.01 -6.38 -29.00
C HIS A 5 -27.61 -6.67 -28.46
N LYS A 6 -26.77 -7.40 -29.22
CA LYS A 6 -25.39 -7.68 -28.80
C LYS A 6 -24.52 -6.43 -28.89
N HIS A 7 -24.69 -5.63 -29.95
CA HIS A 7 -23.99 -4.35 -30.09
C HIS A 7 -24.44 -3.36 -29.02
N PHE A 8 -25.73 -3.30 -28.68
CA PHE A 8 -26.22 -2.40 -27.63
C PHE A 8 -25.68 -2.75 -26.23
N LEU A 9 -25.58 -4.05 -25.89
CA LEU A 9 -25.03 -4.52 -24.61
C LEU A 9 -23.53 -4.27 -24.50
N VAL A 10 -22.77 -4.50 -25.58
CA VAL A 10 -21.32 -4.27 -25.60
C VAL A 10 -21.01 -2.77 -25.56
N VAL A 11 -21.73 -1.96 -26.34
CA VAL A 11 -21.56 -0.50 -26.32
C VAL A 11 -21.99 0.07 -24.97
N GLY A 12 -23.09 -0.41 -24.39
CA GLY A 12 -23.55 0.00 -23.05
C GLY A 12 -22.58 -0.37 -21.92
N ALA A 13 -21.95 -1.54 -21.98
CA ALA A 13 -20.93 -1.94 -21.01
C ALA A 13 -19.63 -1.13 -21.18
N LEU A 14 -19.24 -0.82 -22.42
CA LEU A 14 -18.06 -0.01 -22.70
C LEU A 14 -18.27 1.45 -22.26
N THR A 15 -19.44 2.04 -22.54
CA THR A 15 -19.77 3.40 -22.11
C THR A 15 -19.92 3.49 -20.60
N PHE A 16 -20.51 2.49 -19.94
CA PHE A 16 -20.56 2.43 -18.48
C PHE A 16 -19.15 2.35 -17.88
N LEU A 17 -18.26 1.51 -18.42
CA LEU A 17 -16.87 1.41 -17.99
C LEU A 17 -16.12 2.74 -18.18
N ILE A 18 -16.28 3.41 -19.33
CA ILE A 18 -15.67 4.71 -19.61
C ILE A 18 -16.21 5.79 -18.66
N VAL A 19 -17.52 5.81 -18.40
CA VAL A 19 -18.14 6.76 -17.47
C VAL A 19 -17.68 6.49 -16.03
N LEU A 20 -17.52 5.23 -15.63
CA LEU A 20 -17.05 4.87 -14.29
C LEU A 20 -15.57 5.21 -14.10
N VAL A 21 -14.74 5.01 -15.13
CA VAL A 21 -13.34 5.47 -15.17
C VAL A 21 -13.27 7.00 -15.16
N ALA A 22 -14.13 7.69 -15.93
CA ALA A 22 -14.18 9.15 -15.96
C ALA A 22 -14.65 9.75 -14.63
N LEU A 23 -15.67 9.16 -13.98
CA LEU A 23 -16.15 9.57 -12.66
C LEU A 23 -15.11 9.32 -11.57
N PHE A 24 -14.34 8.22 -11.68
CA PHE A 24 -13.22 7.95 -10.80
C PHE A 24 -12.10 8.97 -10.99
N SER A 25 -11.76 9.31 -12.24
CA SER A 25 -10.79 10.37 -12.57
C SER A 25 -11.25 11.77 -12.16
N LEU A 26 -12.56 12.05 -12.16
CA LEU A 26 -13.12 13.32 -11.70
C LEU A 26 -13.02 13.44 -10.17
N ASN A 27 -13.28 12.37 -9.42
CA ASN A 27 -13.14 12.38 -7.96
C ASN A 27 -11.67 12.48 -7.49
N SER A 28 -10.69 12.07 -8.29
CA SER A 28 -9.27 12.29 -7.98
C SER A 28 -8.78 13.71 -8.32
N THR A 29 -9.60 14.53 -8.99
CA THR A 29 -9.26 15.94 -9.31
C THR A 29 -9.95 16.98 -8.43
N LEU A 30 -10.93 16.58 -7.60
CA LEU A 30 -11.55 17.45 -6.59
C LEU A 30 -10.93 17.18 -5.21
N GLY A 31 -9.73 17.72 -5.00
CA GLY A 31 -9.03 17.61 -3.74
C GLY A 31 -7.92 18.65 -3.63
N SER A 32 -8.25 19.92 -3.84
CA SER A 32 -7.35 21.04 -3.54
C SER A 32 -8.18 22.18 -2.92
N SER A 33 -8.94 21.88 -1.88
CA SER A 33 -9.14 22.87 -0.83
C SER A 33 -7.86 22.85 -0.01
N SER A 34 -7.13 23.98 -0.02
CA SER A 34 -6.01 24.25 0.89
C SER A 34 -6.56 24.43 2.31
N ASP A 35 -7.15 23.36 2.85
CA ASP A 35 -7.58 23.33 4.23
C ASP A 35 -6.31 23.32 5.11
N PRO A 36 -6.25 24.15 6.16
CA PRO A 36 -5.14 24.14 7.09
C PRO A 36 -4.90 22.74 7.63
N ILE A 37 -3.67 22.21 7.48
CA ILE A 37 -3.33 20.85 7.90
C ILE A 37 -2.61 20.92 9.25
N PRO A 38 -3.22 20.42 10.34
CA PRO A 38 -2.58 20.47 11.65
C PRO A 38 -1.37 19.53 11.70
N ALA A 39 -0.29 19.96 12.35
CA ALA A 39 0.87 19.12 12.61
C ALA A 39 0.49 18.05 13.66
N PRO A 40 0.73 16.75 13.41
CA PRO A 40 0.46 15.71 14.40
C PRO A 40 1.31 15.91 15.66
N ASP A 41 0.66 15.99 16.82
CA ASP A 41 1.39 16.12 18.08
C ASP A 41 2.15 14.81 18.41
N PHE A 42 3.28 14.95 19.11
CA PHE A 42 4.11 13.85 19.56
C PHE A 42 4.83 14.15 20.88
N GLU A 43 5.27 13.09 21.54
CA GLU A 43 6.16 13.14 22.69
C GLU A 43 7.47 12.42 22.32
N ALA A 44 8.61 13.05 22.59
CA ALA A 44 9.93 12.50 22.33
C ALA A 44 10.91 12.88 23.44
N ALA A 45 12.01 12.15 23.53
CA ALA A 45 13.12 12.49 24.42
C ALA A 45 14.24 13.16 23.61
N ASP A 46 14.77 14.26 24.12
CA ASP A 46 15.93 14.92 23.56
C ASP A 46 17.25 14.15 23.83
N GLN A 47 18.37 14.69 23.35
CA GLN A 47 19.71 14.13 23.57
C GLN A 47 20.12 13.99 25.05
N SER A 48 19.46 14.70 25.97
CA SER A 48 19.72 14.64 27.41
C SER A 48 18.79 13.66 28.15
N GLY A 49 17.82 13.09 27.44
CA GLY A 49 16.76 12.25 28.01
C GLY A 49 15.62 13.06 28.62
N GLN A 50 15.52 14.36 28.34
CA GLN A 50 14.40 15.20 28.73
C GLN A 50 13.26 15.01 27.73
N ASN A 51 12.08 14.66 28.25
CA ASN A 51 10.89 14.54 27.44
C ASN A 51 10.36 15.92 27.05
N PHE A 52 9.93 16.06 25.80
CA PHE A 52 9.23 17.23 25.27
C PHE A 52 8.08 16.78 24.35
N SER A 53 7.08 17.64 24.22
CA SER A 53 6.00 17.51 23.26
C SER A 53 6.08 18.61 22.19
N LEU A 54 5.56 18.36 20.99
CA LEU A 54 5.43 19.42 19.99
C LEU A 54 4.50 20.54 20.50
N SER A 55 3.45 20.17 21.25
CA SER A 55 2.54 21.13 21.89
C SER A 55 3.21 22.08 22.88
N ASP A 56 4.39 21.74 23.42
CA ASP A 56 5.16 22.61 24.31
C ASP A 56 5.68 23.88 23.61
N PHE A 57 5.74 23.86 22.26
CA PHE A 57 6.14 24.98 21.42
C PHE A 57 4.95 25.76 20.84
N GLY A 58 3.74 25.56 21.40
CA GLY A 58 2.55 26.30 20.99
C GLY A 58 2.73 27.82 21.11
N GLY A 59 2.41 28.56 20.04
CA GLY A 59 2.64 30.00 19.93
C GLY A 59 3.98 30.40 19.32
N GLU A 60 4.87 29.44 19.03
CA GLU A 60 6.16 29.65 18.37
C GLU A 60 6.18 28.99 16.99
N VAL A 61 7.05 29.48 16.10
CA VAL A 61 7.25 28.86 14.77
C VAL A 61 8.30 27.76 14.91
N VAL A 62 7.96 26.54 14.52
CA VAL A 62 8.84 25.36 14.64
C VAL A 62 9.33 24.93 13.26
N VAL A 63 10.65 24.78 13.12
CA VAL A 63 11.28 24.10 12.01
C VAL A 63 11.50 22.64 12.42
N LEU A 64 10.72 21.73 11.86
CA LEU A 64 10.84 20.30 12.13
C LEU A 64 11.63 19.63 11.00
N HIS A 65 12.82 19.15 11.30
CA HIS A 65 13.71 18.45 10.39
C HIS A 65 13.62 16.94 10.64
N ILE A 66 13.10 16.18 9.68
CA ILE A 66 13.01 14.72 9.77
C ILE A 66 14.09 14.11 8.88
N THR A 67 14.94 13.26 9.45
CA THR A 67 16.08 12.69 8.73
C THR A 67 16.35 11.25 9.16
N ASN A 68 17.17 10.53 8.39
CA ASN A 68 17.70 9.21 8.73
C ASN A 68 19.22 9.24 8.57
N ILE A 69 19.89 9.47 9.70
CA ILE A 69 21.35 9.48 9.86
C ILE A 69 21.72 8.36 10.82
N GLU A 70 22.33 7.32 10.27
CA GLU A 70 22.77 6.14 11.01
C GLU A 70 23.95 5.47 10.31
N SER A 71 24.61 4.53 10.98
CA SER A 71 25.67 3.70 10.41
C SER A 71 25.15 2.29 10.11
N PRO A 72 25.29 1.78 8.87
CA PRO A 72 25.89 2.43 7.69
C PRO A 72 24.97 3.48 7.05
N LEU A 73 25.57 4.56 6.54
CA LEU A 73 24.85 5.64 5.85
C LEU A 73 24.69 5.34 4.35
N CYS A 74 23.61 5.85 3.75
CA CYS A 74 23.44 5.94 2.31
C CYS A 74 24.52 6.84 1.67
N VAL A 75 25.44 6.26 0.89
CA VAL A 75 26.54 6.99 0.23
C VAL A 75 26.03 8.05 -0.75
N GLU A 76 24.96 7.76 -1.49
CA GLU A 76 24.36 8.70 -2.45
C GLU A 76 23.71 9.91 -1.74
N CYS A 77 23.26 9.73 -0.51
CA CYS A 77 22.54 10.73 0.28
C CYS A 77 23.51 11.62 1.10
N GLU A 78 24.74 11.15 1.35
CA GLU A 78 25.70 11.76 2.27
C GLU A 78 25.97 13.23 1.96
N LYS A 79 26.21 13.56 0.68
CA LYS A 79 26.50 14.94 0.25
C LYS A 79 25.36 15.89 0.60
N THR A 80 24.12 15.48 0.34
CA THR A 80 22.93 16.31 0.56
C THR A 80 22.58 16.41 2.04
N LEU A 81 22.73 15.31 2.80
CA LEU A 81 22.54 15.31 4.26
C LEU A 81 23.56 16.23 4.96
N ALA A 82 24.84 16.11 4.60
CA ALA A 82 25.90 16.95 5.15
C ALA A 82 25.65 18.44 4.85
N ALA A 83 25.27 18.75 3.61
CA ALA A 83 24.97 20.12 3.20
C ALA A 83 23.75 20.69 3.95
N GLN A 84 22.67 19.91 4.09
CA GLN A 84 21.48 20.36 4.80
C GLN A 84 21.74 20.58 6.30
N ILE A 85 22.49 19.69 6.96
CA ILE A 85 22.90 19.89 8.36
C ILE A 85 23.74 21.16 8.51
N GLY A 86 24.63 21.44 7.55
CA GLY A 86 25.39 22.69 7.53
C GLY A 86 24.51 23.94 7.43
N GLN A 87 23.47 23.91 6.59
CA GLN A 87 22.50 25.00 6.49
C GLN A 87 21.67 25.18 7.78
N LEU A 88 21.27 24.08 8.42
CA LEU A 88 20.55 24.14 9.70
C LEU A 88 21.41 24.70 10.83
N GLN A 89 22.71 24.37 10.86
CA GLN A 89 23.64 24.98 11.80
C GLN A 89 23.74 26.50 11.56
N GLN A 90 23.91 26.93 10.30
CA GLN A 90 23.93 28.35 9.96
C GLN A 90 22.62 29.07 10.32
N LEU A 91 21.47 28.42 10.19
CA LEU A 91 20.18 28.97 10.59
C LEU A 91 20.16 29.29 12.09
N VAL A 92 20.62 28.37 12.93
CA VAL A 92 20.69 28.56 14.39
C VAL A 92 21.74 29.62 14.77
N GLU A 93 22.85 29.71 14.04
CA GLU A 93 23.86 30.76 14.23
C GLU A 93 23.33 32.16 13.86
N ASN A 94 22.55 32.25 12.77
CA ASN A 94 21.98 33.51 12.28
C ASN A 94 20.76 33.97 13.11
N LYS A 95 19.95 33.03 13.61
CA LYS A 95 18.74 33.27 14.41
C LYS A 95 18.74 32.35 15.65
N PRO A 96 19.42 32.74 16.75
CA PRO A 96 19.56 31.90 17.94
C PRO A 96 18.25 31.55 18.67
N ASP A 97 17.18 32.32 18.41
CA ASP A 97 15.83 32.12 18.95
C ASP A 97 14.98 31.13 18.14
N VAL A 98 15.46 30.66 16.98
CA VAL A 98 14.73 29.70 16.13
C VAL A 98 14.46 28.39 16.87
N LYS A 99 13.22 27.89 16.79
CA LYS A 99 12.88 26.55 17.30
C LYS A 99 13.11 25.52 16.23
N LEU A 100 14.31 24.96 16.22
CA LEU A 100 14.68 23.85 15.35
C LEU A 100 14.64 22.53 16.13
N ILE A 101 13.88 21.57 15.62
CA ILE A 101 13.79 20.21 16.17
C ILE A 101 14.20 19.24 15.06
N THR A 102 15.19 18.38 15.34
CA THR A 102 15.51 17.25 14.45
C THR A 102 14.96 15.96 15.01
N LEU A 103 14.14 15.28 14.22
CA LEU A 103 13.69 13.91 14.45
C LEU A 103 14.50 12.97 13.57
N ASN A 104 15.46 12.26 14.17
CA ASN A 104 16.26 11.28 13.48
C ASN A 104 15.61 9.89 13.57
N VAL A 105 15.18 9.38 12.43
CA VAL A 105 14.60 8.04 12.28
C VAL A 105 15.73 7.03 12.24
N ARG A 106 15.82 6.17 13.26
CA ARG A 106 16.89 5.17 13.38
C ARG A 106 16.40 3.75 13.24
N LYS A 107 16.97 3.05 12.26
CA LYS A 107 16.65 1.66 11.92
C LYS A 107 17.61 0.68 12.57
N ASN A 108 18.89 1.06 12.67
CA ASN A 108 19.91 0.25 13.33
C ASN A 108 20.06 0.73 14.78
N PRO A 109 19.51 0.06 15.80
CA PRO A 109 19.65 0.48 17.20
C PRO A 109 21.10 0.41 17.71
N PHE A 110 21.97 -0.34 17.03
CA PHE A 110 23.39 -0.49 17.41
C PHE A 110 24.29 0.61 16.85
N SER A 111 23.78 1.47 15.96
CA SER A 111 24.50 2.65 15.50
C SER A 111 24.75 3.64 16.65
N LYS A 112 25.74 4.52 16.50
CA LYS A 112 25.79 5.75 17.30
C LYS A 112 24.59 6.65 16.96
N ASP A 113 24.20 7.50 17.89
CA ASP A 113 23.16 8.51 17.69
C ASP A 113 23.49 9.46 16.53
N GLY A 114 22.44 9.91 15.83
CA GLY A 114 22.56 10.71 14.63
C GLY A 114 23.26 12.04 14.87
N LYS A 115 23.09 12.62 16.07
CA LYS A 115 23.83 13.81 16.50
C LYS A 115 25.34 13.55 16.54
N SER A 116 25.79 12.56 17.30
CA SER A 116 27.20 12.20 17.41
C SER A 116 27.80 11.83 16.06
N LEU A 117 27.02 11.17 15.20
CA LEU A 117 27.44 10.88 13.82
C LEU A 117 27.63 12.16 13.01
N SER A 118 26.67 13.08 13.03
CA SER A 118 26.75 14.37 12.32
C SER A 118 27.95 15.21 12.78
N GLU A 119 28.20 15.26 14.09
CA GLU A 119 29.35 15.95 14.67
C GLU A 119 30.67 15.28 14.25
N SER A 120 30.73 13.95 14.24
CA SER A 120 31.94 13.20 13.91
C SER A 120 32.27 13.14 12.41
N TRP A 121 31.25 13.04 11.55
CA TRP A 121 31.42 12.86 10.11
C TRP A 121 31.53 14.18 9.37
N TRP A 122 30.78 15.20 9.79
CA TRP A 122 30.66 16.46 9.06
C TRP A 122 31.19 17.66 9.85
N ASN A 123 31.71 17.45 11.07
CA ASN A 123 32.19 18.51 11.95
C ASN A 123 31.13 19.60 12.19
N ALA A 124 29.86 19.19 12.19
CA ALA A 124 28.73 20.06 12.48
C ALA A 124 28.64 20.31 13.98
N ASN A 125 28.12 21.46 14.39
CA ASN A 125 27.83 21.79 15.78
C ASN A 125 26.32 21.79 16.02
N VAL A 126 25.80 20.70 16.58
CA VAL A 126 24.36 20.50 16.80
C VAL A 126 23.96 21.05 18.17
N SER A 127 23.54 22.31 18.20
CA SER A 127 23.10 23.03 19.41
C SER A 127 21.58 23.04 19.63
N TRP A 128 20.80 22.55 18.67
CA TRP A 128 19.34 22.51 18.72
C TRP A 128 18.81 21.18 19.29
N ILE A 129 17.48 21.03 19.35
CA ILE A 129 16.82 19.83 19.89
C ILE A 129 16.98 18.68 18.90
N TRP A 130 17.49 17.55 19.37
CA TRP A 130 17.66 16.34 18.59
C TRP A 130 17.02 15.16 19.30
N ALA A 131 16.03 14.56 18.66
CA ALA A 131 15.33 13.38 19.14
C ALA A 131 15.59 12.19 18.21
N GLU A 132 15.78 11.02 18.82
CA GLU A 132 15.93 9.75 18.11
C GLU A 132 14.61 8.98 18.18
N ASP A 133 14.13 8.47 17.05
CA ASP A 133 12.96 7.59 17.00
C ASP A 133 13.34 6.22 16.45
N PHE A 134 12.92 5.18 17.16
CA PHE A 134 13.26 3.78 16.87
C PHE A 134 11.99 2.99 16.56
N GLU A 135 12.13 1.87 15.85
CA GLU A 135 11.02 0.96 15.55
C GLU A 135 10.24 0.61 16.83
N PRO A 136 8.90 0.84 16.89
CA PRO A 136 7.95 0.96 15.78
C PRO A 136 7.74 2.37 15.16
N TYR A 137 8.60 3.35 15.45
CA TYR A 137 8.56 4.72 14.93
C TYR A 137 7.28 5.47 15.33
N ASN A 138 7.04 5.57 16.63
CA ASN A 138 5.82 6.16 17.17
C ASN A 138 5.66 7.65 16.82
N VAL A 139 6.78 8.35 16.57
CA VAL A 139 6.79 9.77 16.22
C VAL A 139 6.83 9.92 14.72
N ALA A 140 7.86 9.40 14.06
CA ALA A 140 8.07 9.55 12.62
C ALA A 140 6.95 8.89 11.80
N GLY A 141 6.32 7.83 12.33
CA GLY A 141 5.15 7.19 11.74
C GLY A 141 3.95 8.13 11.56
N LYS A 142 3.81 9.16 12.41
CA LYS A 142 2.75 10.18 12.27
C LYS A 142 3.02 11.17 11.14
N TYR A 143 4.29 11.29 10.71
CA TYR A 143 4.73 12.22 9.68
C TYR A 143 4.97 11.56 8.31
N VAL A 144 4.52 10.32 8.12
CA VAL A 144 4.73 9.58 6.86
C VAL A 144 4.16 10.34 5.65
N ASP A 145 2.98 10.94 5.78
CA ASP A 145 2.33 11.66 4.67
C ASP A 145 3.09 12.93 4.24
N TYR A 146 3.91 13.50 5.13
CA TYR A 146 4.74 14.68 4.88
C TYR A 146 6.15 14.34 4.42
N THR A 147 6.66 13.16 4.76
CA THR A 147 8.01 12.70 4.38
C THR A 147 7.99 11.86 3.11
N ASN A 148 6.83 11.33 2.73
CA ASN A 148 6.65 10.51 1.54
C ASN A 148 6.29 11.37 0.34
N PHE A 149 7.18 11.41 -0.65
CA PHE A 149 6.97 12.08 -1.92
C PHE A 149 6.82 11.05 -3.04
N GLU A 150 5.66 11.06 -3.70
CA GLU A 150 5.32 10.14 -4.80
C GLU A 150 5.61 8.65 -4.52
N GLY A 151 5.45 8.21 -3.26
CA GLY A 151 5.61 6.81 -2.85
C GLY A 151 7.01 6.42 -2.37
N GLY A 152 7.95 7.37 -2.25
CA GLY A 152 9.25 7.14 -1.60
C GLY A 152 9.54 8.11 -0.45
N PHE A 153 10.32 7.64 0.52
CA PHE A 153 10.77 8.43 1.66
C PHE A 153 11.79 9.50 1.22
N SER A 154 11.51 10.76 1.53
CA SER A 154 12.45 11.86 1.35
C SER A 154 13.30 12.05 2.59
N ASN A 155 14.62 12.01 2.40
CA ASN A 155 15.62 12.17 3.46
C ASN A 155 16.69 13.18 3.04
N PRO A 156 16.77 14.37 3.65
CA PRO A 156 15.91 14.86 4.73
C PRO A 156 14.59 15.49 4.22
N THR A 157 13.62 15.62 5.13
CA THR A 157 12.40 16.44 4.93
C THR A 157 12.38 17.55 5.97
N ILE A 158 11.98 18.77 5.57
CA ILE A 158 11.83 19.92 6.47
C ILE A 158 10.39 20.39 6.45
N LEU A 159 9.79 20.52 7.62
CA LEU A 159 8.47 21.08 7.81
C LEU A 159 8.58 22.43 8.54
N LEU A 160 7.77 23.39 8.12
CA LEU A 160 7.53 24.64 8.84
C LEU A 160 6.15 24.56 9.49
N ILE A 161 6.12 24.71 10.80
CA ILE A 161 4.90 24.68 11.62
C ILE A 161 4.69 26.09 12.17
N ASP A 162 3.51 26.65 11.94
CA ASP A 162 3.14 27.98 12.42
C ASP A 162 2.81 28.00 13.92
N ARG A 163 2.47 29.19 14.44
CA ARG A 163 2.20 29.41 15.86
C ARG A 163 0.94 28.70 16.35
N GLU A 164 0.03 28.41 15.44
CA GLU A 164 -1.22 27.72 15.67
C GLU A 164 -1.05 26.19 15.63
N GLY A 165 0.16 25.70 15.30
CA GLY A 165 0.46 24.27 15.19
C GLY A 165 0.06 23.67 13.83
N MET A 166 -0.10 24.51 12.81
CA MET A 166 -0.46 24.09 11.46
C MET A 166 0.79 23.98 10.58
N VAL A 167 0.80 23.01 9.68
CA VAL A 167 1.88 22.84 8.70
C VAL A 167 1.74 23.89 7.61
N ALA A 168 2.67 24.84 7.60
CA ALA A 168 2.71 25.96 6.66
C ALA A 168 3.65 25.72 5.47
N GLY A 169 4.63 24.83 5.62
CA GLY A 169 5.59 24.50 4.57
C GLY A 169 6.12 23.07 4.68
N VAL A 170 6.29 22.39 3.55
CA VAL A 170 6.93 21.05 3.49
C VAL A 170 7.91 21.02 2.33
N TYR A 171 9.16 20.66 2.63
CA TYR A 171 10.25 20.61 1.66
C TYR A 171 10.92 19.23 1.72
N HIS A 172 10.84 18.52 0.60
CA HIS A 172 11.48 17.23 0.37
C HIS A 172 12.86 17.49 -0.24
N VAL A 173 13.93 17.34 0.53
CA VAL A 173 15.26 17.75 0.04
C VAL A 173 15.79 16.73 -0.98
N TYR A 174 15.75 15.45 -0.63
CA TYR A 174 16.30 14.38 -1.45
C TYR A 174 15.49 13.09 -1.32
N GLN A 175 15.39 12.30 -2.39
CA GLN A 175 14.76 10.99 -2.39
C GLN A 175 15.68 9.96 -3.06
N LEU A 176 15.89 8.83 -2.38
CA LEU A 176 16.74 7.75 -2.88
C LEU A 176 16.23 7.25 -4.25
N GLY A 177 17.14 7.15 -5.22
CA GLY A 177 16.81 6.70 -6.58
C GLY A 177 16.27 7.78 -7.51
N ARG A 178 15.81 8.92 -6.99
CA ARG A 178 15.34 10.07 -7.79
C ARG A 178 16.31 11.25 -7.77
N GLY A 179 16.97 11.49 -6.64
CA GLY A 179 17.88 12.61 -6.44
C GLY A 179 17.25 13.74 -5.62
N GLU A 180 17.72 14.96 -5.84
CA GLU A 180 17.20 16.17 -5.18
C GLU A 180 15.80 16.51 -5.72
N ILE A 181 14.85 16.82 -4.81
CA ILE A 181 13.46 17.18 -5.17
C ILE A 181 13.27 18.69 -5.07
N ASP A 182 13.24 19.22 -3.85
CA ASP A 182 13.16 20.67 -3.57
C ASP A 182 14.55 21.30 -3.36
N GLY A 183 15.61 20.48 -3.43
CA GLY A 183 16.99 20.89 -3.21
C GLY A 183 17.28 21.23 -1.74
N ILE A 184 18.54 21.56 -1.49
CA ILE A 184 19.01 21.97 -0.15
C ILE A 184 18.33 23.29 0.22
N GLN A 185 17.73 23.34 1.41
CA GLN A 185 17.09 24.53 1.93
C GLN A 185 18.14 25.42 2.63
N ASP A 186 18.44 26.55 2.00
CA ASP A 186 19.43 27.52 2.49
C ASP A 186 19.00 28.19 3.79
N ALA A 187 19.97 28.47 4.67
CA ALA A 187 19.76 29.07 5.97
C ALA A 187 19.05 30.44 5.89
N GLN A 188 19.44 31.30 4.95
CA GLN A 188 18.85 32.63 4.78
C GLN A 188 17.40 32.55 4.30
N THR A 189 17.11 31.59 3.40
CA THR A 189 15.76 31.35 2.90
C THR A 189 14.87 30.80 4.01
N LEU A 190 15.34 29.82 4.78
CA LEU A 190 14.61 29.29 5.93
C LEU A 190 14.37 30.37 7.00
N GLN A 191 15.38 31.20 7.29
CA GLN A 191 15.24 32.32 8.21
C GLN A 191 14.14 33.29 7.76
N ALA A 192 14.14 33.71 6.49
CA ALA A 192 13.14 34.62 5.95
C ALA A 192 11.71 34.02 6.03
N LYS A 193 11.58 32.70 5.83
CA LYS A 193 10.30 31.97 5.95
C LYS A 193 9.83 31.87 7.40
N VAL A 194 10.73 31.62 8.34
CA VAL A 194 10.40 31.63 9.78
C VAL A 194 9.96 33.04 10.20
N GLU A 195 10.66 34.09 9.78
CA GLU A 195 10.32 35.48 10.11
C GLU A 195 8.98 35.93 9.52
N SER A 196 8.59 35.45 8.33
CA SER A 196 7.29 35.77 7.73
C SER A 196 6.14 35.04 8.43
N LEU A 197 6.36 33.80 8.88
CA LEU A 197 5.43 33.07 9.76
C LEU A 197 5.27 33.78 11.11
N GLU A 198 6.38 34.25 11.70
CA GLU A 198 6.34 35.04 12.94
C GLU A 198 5.60 36.38 12.79
N LYS A 199 5.59 36.98 11.61
CA LYS A 199 4.85 38.22 11.33
C LYS A 199 3.37 37.98 10.99
N GLY A 200 2.97 36.72 10.77
CA GLY A 200 1.63 36.37 10.29
C GLY A 200 1.38 36.81 8.85
N GLU A 201 2.44 37.03 8.07
CA GLU A 201 2.38 37.43 6.65
C GLU A 201 2.24 36.21 5.71
N TRP A 202 2.38 35.00 6.26
CA TRP A 202 2.29 33.75 5.52
C TRP A 202 0.83 33.39 5.21
N ALA A 203 0.55 33.07 3.95
CA ALA A 203 -0.77 32.65 3.51
C ALA A 203 -0.69 31.33 2.72
N GLY A 204 -1.43 30.32 3.21
CA GLY A 204 -1.50 29.00 2.59
C GLY A 204 -0.35 28.07 2.98
N MET A 205 -0.29 26.92 2.31
CA MET A 205 0.76 25.92 2.47
C MET A 205 1.72 26.02 1.28
N GLU A 206 3.02 26.09 1.55
CA GLU A 206 4.07 25.93 0.53
C GLU A 206 4.54 24.47 0.48
N GLY A 207 4.79 23.96 -0.73
CA GLY A 207 5.19 22.57 -0.93
C GLY A 207 4.01 21.65 -1.25
N SER A 208 4.31 20.37 -1.43
CA SER A 208 3.31 19.35 -1.72
C SER A 208 3.26 18.37 -0.55
N VAL A 209 2.07 17.98 -0.13
CA VAL A 209 1.88 16.90 0.83
C VAL A 209 1.17 15.78 0.11
N SER A 210 1.72 14.58 0.15
CA SER A 210 1.09 13.41 -0.45
C SER A 210 0.03 12.85 0.49
N ILE A 211 -1.00 13.65 0.80
CA ILE A 211 -2.16 13.15 1.55
C ILE A 211 -2.99 12.30 0.60
N GLN A 212 -2.58 11.05 0.40
CA GLN A 212 -3.46 10.05 -0.19
C GLN A 212 -4.49 9.67 0.88
N ASN A 213 -5.61 10.39 0.90
CA ASN A 213 -6.78 9.98 1.67
C ASN A 213 -7.36 8.70 1.07
N ILE A 214 -6.77 7.56 1.42
CA ILE A 214 -7.29 6.24 1.09
C ILE A 214 -8.52 6.02 1.95
N THR A 215 -9.67 6.44 1.43
CA THR A 215 -10.94 6.25 2.12
C THR A 215 -11.43 4.81 1.94
N PHE A 216 -12.18 4.30 2.93
CA PHE A 216 -12.86 3.00 2.80
C PHE A 216 -13.75 2.95 1.56
N LEU A 217 -14.37 4.06 1.18
CA LEU A 217 -15.17 4.17 -0.03
C LEU A 217 -14.32 4.07 -1.31
N GLY A 218 -13.15 4.71 -1.33
CA GLY A 218 -12.18 4.57 -2.42
C GLY A 218 -11.71 3.13 -2.60
N MET A 219 -11.39 2.45 -1.50
CA MET A 219 -10.97 1.03 -1.52
C MET A 219 -12.09 0.10 -1.98
N PHE A 220 -13.34 0.35 -1.55
CA PHE A 220 -14.50 -0.38 -2.07
C PHE A 220 -14.65 -0.20 -3.58
N GLY A 221 -14.59 1.04 -4.08
CA GLY A 221 -14.68 1.35 -5.50
C GLY A 221 -13.55 0.72 -6.32
N LEU A 222 -12.33 0.73 -5.79
CA LEU A 222 -11.18 0.07 -6.40
C LEU A 222 -11.40 -1.45 -6.49
N GLY A 223 -12.02 -2.07 -5.48
CA GLY A 223 -12.44 -3.48 -5.50
C GLY A 223 -13.42 -3.81 -6.63
N VAL A 224 -14.39 -2.93 -6.87
CA VAL A 224 -15.34 -3.08 -7.99
C VAL A 224 -14.61 -3.05 -9.33
N ILE A 225 -13.71 -2.08 -9.53
CA ILE A 225 -12.96 -1.92 -10.78
C ILE A 225 -12.01 -3.10 -11.00
N THR A 226 -11.29 -3.52 -9.97
CA THR A 226 -10.33 -4.64 -10.02
C THR A 226 -10.99 -6.01 -10.14
N SER A 227 -12.31 -6.12 -10.01
CA SER A 227 -13.03 -7.36 -10.35
C SER A 227 -12.96 -7.73 -11.82
N PHE A 228 -12.79 -6.74 -12.69
CA PHE A 228 -12.52 -6.95 -14.11
C PHE A 228 -11.04 -7.25 -14.36
N SER A 229 -10.22 -7.31 -13.29
CA SER A 229 -8.85 -7.77 -13.38
C SER A 229 -8.82 -9.21 -13.89
N PRO A 230 -7.87 -9.52 -14.77
CA PRO A 230 -7.69 -10.83 -15.35
C PRO A 230 -7.56 -11.99 -14.37
N CYS A 231 -6.98 -11.76 -13.19
CA CYS A 231 -6.88 -12.77 -12.14
C CYS A 231 -8.27 -13.16 -11.62
N SER A 232 -9.10 -12.16 -11.34
CA SER A 232 -10.50 -12.34 -10.95
C SER A 232 -11.32 -13.00 -12.06
N LEU A 233 -11.09 -12.61 -13.32
CA LEU A 233 -11.72 -13.24 -14.48
C LEU A 233 -11.30 -14.71 -14.63
N ALA A 234 -10.03 -15.05 -14.39
CA ALA A 234 -9.54 -16.43 -14.42
C ALA A 234 -10.26 -17.31 -13.38
N LEU A 235 -10.36 -16.81 -12.15
CA LEU A 235 -11.08 -17.48 -11.06
C LEU A 235 -12.58 -17.63 -11.38
N LEU A 236 -13.18 -16.60 -11.96
CA LEU A 236 -14.59 -16.62 -12.37
C LEU A 236 -14.85 -17.63 -13.49
N ILE A 237 -13.94 -17.73 -14.47
CA ILE A 237 -14.00 -18.74 -15.54
C ILE A 237 -13.86 -20.16 -14.96
N ALA A 238 -12.93 -20.38 -14.02
CA ALA A 238 -12.75 -21.66 -13.37
C ALA A 238 -14.02 -22.06 -12.58
N MET A 239 -14.59 -21.11 -11.82
CA MET A 239 -15.86 -21.29 -11.13
C MET A 239 -16.99 -21.63 -12.10
N PHE A 240 -17.11 -20.91 -13.23
CA PHE A 240 -18.12 -21.18 -14.23
C PHE A 240 -17.94 -22.53 -14.90
N SER A 241 -16.72 -22.91 -15.23
CA SER A 241 -16.40 -24.23 -15.77
C SER A 241 -16.82 -25.35 -14.79
N TYR A 242 -16.54 -25.17 -13.50
CA TYR A 242 -16.95 -26.12 -12.45
C TYR A 242 -18.47 -26.19 -12.27
N ILE A 243 -19.14 -25.03 -12.17
CA ILE A 243 -20.61 -24.97 -12.03
C ILE A 243 -21.28 -25.56 -13.28
N MET A 244 -20.82 -25.22 -14.48
CA MET A 244 -21.37 -25.77 -15.72
C MET A 244 -21.13 -27.27 -15.84
N THR A 245 -19.96 -27.77 -15.43
CA THR A 245 -19.64 -29.21 -15.48
C THR A 245 -20.43 -30.01 -14.43
N SER A 246 -20.52 -29.52 -13.20
CA SER A 246 -21.31 -30.15 -12.14
C SER A 246 -22.81 -30.12 -12.45
N ARG A 247 -23.32 -29.04 -13.06
CA ARG A 247 -24.71 -28.95 -13.52
C ARG A 247 -24.98 -29.84 -14.73
N ARG A 248 -24.07 -29.91 -15.71
CA ARG A 248 -24.19 -30.84 -16.85
C ARG A 248 -24.31 -32.28 -16.38
N LYS A 249 -23.54 -32.67 -15.35
CA LYS A 249 -23.62 -33.98 -14.72
C LYS A 249 -24.97 -34.24 -14.02
N ARG A 250 -25.54 -33.21 -13.35
CA ARG A 250 -26.86 -33.29 -12.69
C ARG A 250 -28.05 -33.28 -13.67
N VAL A 251 -27.95 -32.63 -14.83
CA VAL A 251 -29.02 -32.65 -15.87
C VAL A 251 -29.11 -34.00 -16.59
N LEU A 252 -28.01 -34.76 -16.66
CA LEU A 252 -27.98 -36.13 -17.18
C LEU A 252 -28.51 -37.18 -16.19
N SER A 253 -28.65 -36.81 -14.90
CA SER A 253 -29.11 -37.68 -13.82
C SER A 253 -30.52 -37.22 -13.46
N ASP A 254 -31.52 -37.84 -14.09
CA ASP A 254 -32.95 -37.49 -14.03
C ASP A 254 -33.50 -37.36 -12.59
N ASP A 255 -33.46 -36.14 -12.01
CA ASP A 255 -34.21 -35.79 -10.81
C ASP A 255 -34.92 -34.44 -11.02
N GLN A 256 -36.24 -34.54 -11.18
CA GLN A 256 -37.17 -33.43 -11.32
C GLN A 256 -37.43 -32.76 -9.96
N ASP A 257 -36.58 -31.82 -9.56
CA ASP A 257 -37.04 -30.74 -8.67
C ASP A 257 -36.26 -29.44 -8.89
N TYR A 258 -36.74 -28.62 -9.82
CA TYR A 258 -36.09 -27.41 -10.29
C TYR A 258 -36.57 -26.17 -9.51
N GLY A 259 -36.43 -26.20 -8.18
CA GLY A 259 -36.81 -25.11 -7.28
C GLY A 259 -35.59 -24.35 -6.71
N SER A 260 -35.33 -23.14 -7.23
CA SER A 260 -34.34 -22.13 -6.73
C SER A 260 -32.92 -22.10 -7.33
N SER A 261 -32.78 -22.40 -8.62
CA SER A 261 -31.52 -22.33 -9.40
C SER A 261 -30.74 -20.98 -9.32
N SER A 262 -31.41 -19.87 -9.04
CA SER A 262 -30.77 -18.55 -8.83
C SER A 262 -30.16 -18.41 -7.43
N ARG A 263 -30.77 -19.03 -6.40
CA ARG A 263 -30.27 -19.01 -5.01
C ARG A 263 -28.95 -19.76 -4.87
N GLU A 264 -28.77 -20.86 -5.61
CA GLU A 264 -27.51 -21.61 -5.61
C GLU A 264 -26.37 -20.75 -6.20
N GLY A 265 -26.62 -20.02 -7.31
CA GLY A 265 -25.66 -19.09 -7.89
C GLY A 265 -25.34 -17.90 -6.98
N LEU A 266 -26.35 -17.34 -6.32
CA LEU A 266 -26.21 -16.29 -5.32
C LEU A 266 -25.35 -16.75 -4.12
N LEU A 267 -25.63 -17.94 -3.57
CA LEU A 267 -24.88 -18.50 -2.45
C LEU A 267 -23.42 -18.76 -2.81
N ILE A 268 -23.16 -19.30 -4.00
CA ILE A 268 -21.79 -19.50 -4.49
C ILE A 268 -21.07 -18.16 -4.66
N GLY A 269 -21.74 -17.14 -5.23
CA GLY A 269 -21.17 -15.80 -5.39
C GLY A 269 -20.84 -15.12 -4.06
N ILE A 270 -21.73 -15.23 -3.05
CA ILE A 270 -21.50 -14.70 -1.70
C ILE A 270 -20.34 -15.44 -1.02
N ALA A 271 -20.32 -16.77 -1.08
CA ALA A 271 -19.24 -17.57 -0.49
C ALA A 271 -17.88 -17.25 -1.12
N PHE A 272 -17.83 -17.09 -2.45
CA PHE A 272 -16.63 -16.68 -3.17
C PHE A 272 -16.15 -15.28 -2.75
N THR A 273 -17.07 -14.31 -2.66
CA THR A 273 -16.76 -12.95 -2.24
C THR A 273 -16.20 -12.91 -0.82
N LEU A 274 -16.83 -13.62 0.12
CA LEU A 274 -16.35 -13.71 1.50
C LEU A 274 -14.98 -14.38 1.59
N GLY A 275 -14.75 -15.43 0.78
CA GLY A 275 -13.43 -16.07 0.70
C GLY A 275 -12.35 -15.11 0.21
N MET A 276 -12.61 -14.37 -0.87
CA MET A 276 -11.67 -13.36 -1.39
C MET A 276 -11.44 -12.22 -0.39
N ALA A 277 -12.50 -11.71 0.24
CA ALA A 277 -12.39 -10.67 1.26
C ALA A 277 -11.57 -11.12 2.47
N LEU A 278 -11.72 -12.37 2.90
CA LEU A 278 -10.91 -12.95 3.99
C LEU A 278 -9.45 -13.08 3.60
N VAL A 279 -9.14 -13.54 2.38
CA VAL A 279 -7.76 -13.63 1.89
C VAL A 279 -7.12 -12.23 1.84
N PHE A 280 -7.81 -11.23 1.30
CA PHE A 280 -7.32 -9.86 1.27
C PHE A 280 -7.18 -9.25 2.65
N PHE A 281 -8.08 -9.55 3.59
CA PHE A 281 -7.95 -9.14 4.99
C PHE A 281 -6.65 -9.65 5.62
N VAL A 282 -6.38 -10.96 5.49
CA VAL A 282 -5.15 -11.58 6.04
C VAL A 282 -3.90 -11.03 5.39
N VAL A 283 -3.91 -10.86 4.06
CA VAL A 283 -2.81 -10.22 3.33
C VAL A 283 -2.63 -8.76 3.77
N GLY A 284 -3.72 -8.04 4.03
CA GLY A 284 -3.68 -6.65 4.51
C GLY A 284 -3.05 -6.53 5.89
N LEU A 285 -3.43 -7.40 6.82
CA LEU A 285 -2.78 -7.46 8.14
C LEU A 285 -1.27 -7.75 7.99
N PHE A 286 -0.89 -8.64 7.08
CA PHE A 286 0.52 -8.94 6.82
C PHE A 286 1.27 -7.75 6.24
N ILE A 287 0.71 -7.07 5.23
CA ILE A 287 1.32 -5.89 4.59
C ILE A 287 1.44 -4.74 5.59
N SER A 288 0.43 -4.52 6.43
CA SER A 288 0.46 -3.45 7.43
C SER A 288 1.41 -3.74 8.59
N ASN A 289 1.58 -5.00 8.94
CA ASN A 289 2.60 -5.42 9.90
C ASN A 289 4.02 -5.39 9.30
N MET A 290 4.15 -5.50 7.97
CA MET A 290 5.42 -5.29 7.29
C MET A 290 5.77 -3.80 7.23
N GLY A 291 6.67 -3.38 8.10
CA GLY A 291 7.21 -2.02 8.16
C GLY A 291 7.77 -1.53 6.82
N VAL A 292 7.83 -0.20 6.66
CA VAL A 292 8.25 0.49 5.42
C VAL A 292 9.62 0.01 4.91
N PHE A 293 10.51 -0.43 5.81
CA PHE A 293 11.87 -0.85 5.48
C PHE A 293 12.00 -2.31 5.04
N VAL A 294 11.05 -3.20 5.37
CA VAL A 294 11.03 -4.57 4.79
C VAL A 294 10.69 -4.50 3.30
N ARG A 295 9.83 -3.55 2.92
CA ARG A 295 9.39 -3.32 1.53
C ARG A 295 10.50 -2.80 0.63
N ASP A 296 11.49 -2.11 1.19
CA ASP A 296 12.61 -1.52 0.45
C ASP A 296 13.84 -2.46 0.40
N SER A 297 13.75 -3.63 1.03
CA SER A 297 14.85 -4.60 1.01
C SER A 297 14.89 -5.35 -0.33
N ARG A 298 16.08 -5.47 -0.92
CA ARG A 298 16.28 -6.25 -2.16
C ARG A 298 15.83 -7.71 -2.02
N PHE A 299 15.89 -8.26 -0.80
CA PHE A 299 15.42 -9.61 -0.50
C PHE A 299 13.90 -9.75 -0.64
N PHE A 300 13.14 -8.70 -0.31
CA PHE A 300 11.69 -8.67 -0.48
C PHE A 300 11.31 -8.67 -1.96
N ASP A 301 11.99 -7.89 -2.80
CA ASP A 301 11.80 -7.90 -4.26
C ASP A 301 12.05 -9.28 -4.86
N LEU A 302 13.11 -9.98 -4.41
CA LEU A 302 13.39 -11.35 -4.85
C LEU A 302 12.28 -12.31 -4.41
N ALA A 303 11.86 -12.26 -3.15
CA ALA A 303 10.84 -13.15 -2.60
C ALA A 303 9.48 -12.92 -3.29
N ALA A 304 9.08 -11.66 -3.48
CA ALA A 304 7.87 -11.28 -4.22
C ALA A 304 7.96 -11.71 -5.69
N GLY A 305 9.12 -11.50 -6.33
CA GLY A 305 9.35 -11.92 -7.72
C GLY A 305 9.24 -13.44 -7.90
N VAL A 306 9.88 -14.23 -7.03
CA VAL A 306 9.79 -15.70 -7.03
C VAL A 306 8.34 -16.14 -6.80
N LEU A 307 7.64 -15.55 -5.83
CA LEU A 307 6.23 -15.84 -5.56
C LEU A 307 5.35 -15.57 -6.78
N LEU A 308 5.52 -14.42 -7.45
CA LEU A 308 4.78 -14.07 -8.66
C LEU A 308 5.07 -15.03 -9.81
N VAL A 309 6.32 -15.45 -10.00
CA VAL A 309 6.67 -16.47 -11.02
C VAL A 309 5.98 -17.80 -10.72
N VAL A 310 6.02 -18.26 -9.46
CA VAL A 310 5.34 -19.51 -9.04
C VAL A 310 3.82 -19.40 -9.26
N LEU A 311 3.21 -18.30 -8.85
CA LEU A 311 1.77 -18.04 -9.07
C LEU A 311 1.44 -17.99 -10.56
N GLY A 312 2.25 -17.32 -11.36
CA GLY A 312 2.07 -17.23 -12.82
C GLY A 312 2.19 -18.59 -13.50
N ILE A 313 3.13 -19.46 -13.07
CA ILE A 313 3.23 -20.84 -13.56
C ILE A 313 1.98 -21.64 -13.19
N ASN A 314 1.48 -21.49 -11.95
CA ASN A 314 0.26 -22.16 -11.49
C ASN A 314 -0.98 -21.77 -12.32
N VAL A 315 -1.00 -20.59 -12.93
CA VAL A 315 -2.07 -20.14 -13.85
C VAL A 315 -2.04 -20.92 -15.18
N PHE A 316 -0.87 -21.32 -15.68
CA PHE A 316 -0.76 -22.10 -16.93
C PHE A 316 -1.03 -23.58 -16.73
N LYS A 317 -0.48 -24.15 -15.66
CA LYS A 317 -0.66 -25.54 -15.27
C LYS A 317 -0.80 -25.60 -13.75
N PRO A 318 -1.91 -26.14 -13.23
CA PRO A 318 -2.04 -26.34 -11.80
C PRO A 318 -0.84 -27.19 -11.34
N VAL A 319 -0.10 -26.69 -10.35
CA VAL A 319 1.17 -27.30 -9.88
C VAL A 319 0.99 -28.77 -9.48
N GLY A 320 -0.24 -29.19 -9.17
CA GLY A 320 -0.61 -30.59 -8.94
C GLY A 320 -0.26 -31.54 -10.09
N GLU A 321 -0.46 -31.15 -11.36
CA GLU A 321 -0.11 -31.98 -12.52
C GLU A 321 1.40 -32.04 -12.77
N ILE A 322 2.15 -31.02 -12.34
CA ILE A 322 3.62 -30.99 -12.43
C ILE A 322 4.26 -31.82 -11.31
N LEU A 323 3.60 -31.93 -10.15
CA LEU A 323 4.08 -32.70 -9.00
C LEU A 323 3.66 -34.18 -8.99
N GLU A 324 2.75 -34.61 -9.88
CA GLU A 324 2.35 -36.03 -10.04
C GLU A 324 3.53 -37.03 -10.22
N PRO A 325 4.61 -36.70 -10.95
CA PRO A 325 5.77 -37.60 -11.09
C PRO A 325 6.54 -37.81 -9.78
N ILE A 326 6.41 -36.90 -8.82
CA ILE A 326 7.12 -36.94 -7.53
C ILE A 326 6.19 -37.52 -6.44
N LYS A 327 4.91 -37.16 -6.45
CA LYS A 327 3.90 -37.64 -5.48
C LYS A 327 3.62 -39.14 -5.62
N SER A 328 3.83 -39.71 -6.82
CA SER A 328 3.72 -41.16 -7.08
C SER A 328 4.86 -42.00 -6.48
N ARG A 329 5.91 -41.38 -5.95
CA ARG A 329 7.00 -42.09 -5.21
C ARG A 329 6.84 -42.06 -3.69
N LEU A 330 5.80 -41.40 -3.18
CA LEU A 330 5.47 -41.37 -1.76
C LEU A 330 4.39 -42.41 -1.45
N PRO A 331 4.52 -43.20 -0.37
CA PRO A 331 3.46 -44.12 0.03
C PRO A 331 2.21 -43.31 0.38
N SER A 332 1.11 -43.63 -0.29
CA SER A 332 -0.24 -43.13 -0.01
C SER A 332 -0.58 -43.43 1.45
N ARG A 333 -0.54 -42.39 2.29
CA ARG A 333 -1.16 -42.42 3.60
C ARG A 333 -2.54 -41.80 3.41
N GLY A 334 -3.57 -42.64 3.50
CA GLY A 334 -4.97 -42.22 3.33
C GLY A 334 -5.30 -41.07 4.27
N GLU A 335 -5.68 -39.94 3.69
CA GLU A 335 -6.28 -38.83 4.42
C GLU A 335 -7.79 -39.09 4.47
N GLU A 336 -8.24 -39.76 5.54
CA GLU A 336 -9.61 -39.58 6.02
C GLU A 336 -9.68 -38.17 6.62
N GLU A 337 -10.42 -37.27 5.96
CA GLU A 337 -10.75 -35.95 6.51
C GLU A 337 -11.66 -36.11 7.73
N VAL A 338 -11.06 -36.21 8.91
CA VAL A 338 -11.75 -35.95 10.17
C VAL A 338 -11.84 -34.44 10.33
N PHE A 339 -13.02 -33.89 10.04
CA PHE A 339 -13.37 -32.50 10.37
C PHE A 339 -13.49 -32.38 11.89
N ARG A 340 -12.34 -32.24 12.57
CA ARG A 340 -12.29 -32.05 14.02
C ARG A 340 -12.39 -30.56 14.34
N GLU A 341 -13.55 -30.21 14.90
CA GLU A 341 -13.96 -28.93 15.45
C GLU A 341 -12.79 -28.14 16.07
N LYS A 342 -12.38 -27.04 15.40
CA LYS A 342 -11.20 -26.24 15.77
C LYS A 342 -11.60 -25.05 16.64
N LYS A 343 -12.20 -25.33 17.81
CA LYS A 343 -12.63 -24.29 18.78
C LYS A 343 -11.44 -23.41 19.24
N GLY A 344 -10.25 -24.01 19.40
CA GLY A 344 -9.04 -23.29 19.81
C GLY A 344 -8.36 -22.43 18.72
N PHE A 345 -8.63 -22.67 17.42
CA PHE A 345 -8.06 -21.84 16.35
C PHE A 345 -8.81 -20.51 16.23
N MET A 346 -10.13 -20.52 16.42
CA MET A 346 -10.94 -19.30 16.39
C MET A 346 -10.64 -18.40 17.58
N GLU A 347 -10.50 -18.96 18.79
CA GLU A 347 -10.07 -18.21 19.98
C GLU A 347 -8.64 -17.66 19.83
N GLY A 348 -7.71 -18.44 19.27
CA GLY A 348 -6.34 -17.98 18.98
C GLY A 348 -6.31 -16.86 17.93
N ALA A 349 -7.13 -16.95 16.89
CA ALA A 349 -7.25 -15.92 15.87
C ALA A 349 -7.85 -14.63 16.45
N VAL A 350 -8.88 -14.72 17.29
CA VAL A 350 -9.51 -13.57 17.94
C VAL A 350 -8.53 -12.89 18.91
N ASN A 351 -7.81 -13.65 19.74
CA ASN A 351 -6.81 -13.08 20.65
C ASN A 351 -5.64 -12.43 19.88
N TRP A 352 -5.21 -13.02 18.76
CA TRP A 352 -4.19 -12.43 17.92
C TRP A 352 -4.66 -11.13 17.25
N LEU A 353 -5.92 -11.08 16.82
CA LEU A 353 -6.57 -9.88 16.27
C LEU A 353 -6.66 -8.74 17.30
N MET A 354 -7.01 -9.08 18.55
CA MET A 354 -7.10 -8.12 19.65
C MET A 354 -5.74 -7.62 20.13
N SER A 355 -4.66 -8.31 19.77
CA SER A 355 -3.27 -7.93 20.08
C SER A 355 -2.63 -7.06 18.99
N GLN A 356 -3.29 -6.82 17.86
CA GLN A 356 -2.76 -5.97 16.79
C GLN A 356 -2.97 -4.49 17.10
N ASP A 357 -2.02 -3.66 16.68
CA ASP A 357 -2.17 -2.21 16.73
C ASP A 357 -3.30 -1.73 15.82
N ILE A 358 -3.90 -0.60 16.19
CA ILE A 358 -5.04 0.02 15.48
C ILE A 358 -4.69 0.30 14.01
N SER A 359 -3.43 0.65 13.72
CA SER A 359 -2.92 0.89 12.36
C SER A 359 -2.89 -0.39 11.51
N VAL A 360 -2.47 -1.52 12.08
CA VAL A 360 -2.42 -2.83 11.40
C VAL A 360 -3.82 -3.33 11.07
N LEU A 361 -4.72 -3.22 12.05
CA LEU A 361 -6.13 -3.59 11.86
C LEU A 361 -6.80 -2.73 10.79
N THR A 362 -6.47 -1.43 10.72
CA THR A 362 -7.00 -0.51 9.71
C THR A 362 -6.64 -0.95 8.30
N GLY A 363 -5.37 -1.32 8.05
CA GLY A 363 -4.97 -1.80 6.72
C GLY A 363 -5.59 -3.16 6.34
N GLY A 364 -5.75 -4.07 7.31
CA GLY A 364 -6.54 -5.28 7.13
C GLY A 364 -7.99 -4.97 6.71
N LEU A 365 -8.67 -4.12 7.47
CA LEU A 365 -10.07 -3.72 7.20
C LEU A 365 -10.23 -3.01 5.84
N MET A 366 -9.27 -2.17 5.45
CA MET A 366 -9.26 -1.52 4.13
C MET A 366 -9.23 -2.55 2.99
N LEU A 367 -8.37 -3.57 3.10
CA LEU A 367 -8.31 -4.64 2.09
C LEU A 367 -9.51 -5.60 2.16
N PHE A 368 -10.13 -5.77 3.33
CA PHE A 368 -11.41 -6.47 3.44
C PHE A 368 -12.51 -5.72 2.67
N VAL A 369 -12.64 -4.41 2.87
CA VAL A 369 -13.62 -3.58 2.15
C VAL A 369 -13.37 -3.60 0.64
N PHE A 370 -12.10 -3.59 0.22
CA PHE A 370 -11.71 -3.85 -1.17
C PHE A 370 -12.21 -5.22 -1.67
N GLY A 371 -12.02 -6.28 -0.89
CA GLY A 371 -12.51 -7.62 -1.21
C GLY A 371 -14.04 -7.75 -1.24
N VAL A 372 -14.76 -6.99 -0.41
CA VAL A 372 -16.23 -6.89 -0.49
C VAL A 372 -16.66 -6.17 -1.77
N GLY A 373 -15.96 -5.09 -2.16
CA GLY A 373 -16.16 -4.40 -3.43
C GLY A 373 -16.04 -5.35 -4.63
N HIS A 374 -15.15 -6.34 -4.54
CA HIS A 374 -15.01 -7.36 -5.58
C HIS A 374 -16.29 -8.19 -5.83
N GLY A 375 -17.13 -8.35 -4.81
CA GLY A 375 -18.37 -9.12 -4.92
C GLY A 375 -19.44 -8.44 -5.76
N VAL A 376 -19.39 -7.12 -5.90
CA VAL A 376 -20.44 -6.32 -6.57
C VAL A 376 -20.73 -6.80 -7.99
N PRO A 377 -19.74 -6.98 -8.88
CA PRO A 377 -20.00 -7.57 -10.20
C PRO A 377 -20.09 -9.10 -10.16
N ILE A 378 -19.36 -9.77 -9.26
CA ILE A 378 -19.26 -11.23 -9.23
C ILE A 378 -20.59 -11.89 -8.82
N ILE A 379 -21.28 -11.36 -7.81
CA ILE A 379 -22.52 -11.93 -7.30
C ILE A 379 -23.63 -11.91 -8.37
N PRO A 380 -23.91 -10.79 -9.08
CA PRO A 380 -24.83 -10.78 -10.21
C PRO A 380 -24.40 -11.74 -11.32
N ILE A 381 -23.12 -11.76 -11.68
CA ILE A 381 -22.63 -12.64 -12.74
C ILE A 381 -22.84 -14.11 -12.37
N ALA A 382 -22.56 -14.51 -11.13
CA ALA A 382 -22.81 -15.86 -10.62
C ALA A 382 -24.30 -16.22 -10.61
N THR A 383 -25.15 -15.28 -10.16
CA THR A 383 -26.61 -15.42 -10.06
C THR A 383 -27.27 -15.53 -11.45
N PHE A 384 -26.83 -14.71 -12.42
CA PHE A 384 -27.39 -14.63 -13.78
C PHE A 384 -26.66 -15.48 -14.82
N SER A 385 -25.66 -16.26 -14.41
CA SER A 385 -24.87 -17.17 -15.26
C SER A 385 -25.71 -18.09 -16.14
N ARG A 386 -26.94 -18.42 -15.74
CA ARG A 386 -27.92 -19.17 -16.54
C ARG A 386 -28.30 -18.46 -17.85
N SER A 387 -28.41 -17.14 -17.86
CA SER A 387 -28.75 -16.35 -19.06
C SER A 387 -27.65 -16.40 -20.13
N PHE A 388 -26.41 -16.65 -19.69
CA PHE A 388 -25.23 -16.82 -20.56
C PHE A 388 -25.03 -18.27 -21.04
N GLY A 389 -25.84 -19.23 -20.57
CA GLY A 389 -25.74 -20.64 -20.92
C GLY A 389 -26.12 -20.93 -22.37
N GLY A 390 -25.12 -21.01 -23.25
CA GLY A 390 -25.25 -21.27 -24.69
C GLY A 390 -24.00 -20.84 -25.45
N LYS A 391 -24.13 -20.48 -26.75
CA LYS A 391 -23.02 -19.99 -27.61
C LYS A 391 -22.14 -18.90 -26.97
N MET A 392 -22.75 -18.01 -26.19
CA MET A 392 -22.04 -16.91 -25.51
C MET A 392 -21.09 -17.43 -24.41
N GLY A 393 -21.46 -18.52 -23.72
CA GLY A 393 -20.61 -19.14 -22.70
C GLY A 393 -19.40 -19.86 -23.32
N GLU A 394 -19.56 -20.55 -24.44
CA GLU A 394 -18.45 -21.20 -25.14
C GLU A 394 -17.46 -20.17 -25.73
N GLU A 395 -17.96 -19.09 -26.33
CA GLU A 395 -17.12 -17.97 -26.79
C GLU A 395 -16.38 -17.30 -25.62
N TYR A 396 -17.07 -17.08 -24.48
CA TYR A 396 -16.46 -16.51 -23.28
C TYR A 396 -15.39 -17.43 -22.67
N LEU A 397 -15.60 -18.74 -22.63
CA LEU A 397 -14.59 -19.72 -22.19
C LEU A 397 -13.38 -19.75 -23.12
N ALA A 398 -13.59 -19.66 -24.44
CA ALA A 398 -12.51 -19.66 -25.43
C ALA A 398 -11.65 -18.39 -25.34
N ILE A 399 -12.29 -17.22 -25.27
CA ILE A 399 -11.62 -15.93 -25.06
C ILE A 399 -10.91 -15.94 -23.70
N GLY A 400 -11.61 -16.42 -22.67
CA GLY A 400 -11.08 -16.54 -21.32
C GLY A 400 -9.78 -17.34 -21.25
N LYS A 401 -9.69 -18.48 -21.96
CA LYS A 401 -8.45 -19.27 -22.02
C LYS A 401 -7.26 -18.50 -22.59
N TRP A 402 -7.49 -17.63 -23.58
CA TRP A 402 -6.43 -16.80 -24.16
C TRP A 402 -6.05 -15.65 -23.22
N VAL A 403 -7.04 -14.99 -22.62
CA VAL A 403 -6.85 -13.95 -21.60
C VAL A 403 -6.04 -14.50 -20.42
N VAL A 404 -6.42 -15.64 -19.84
CA VAL A 404 -5.72 -16.27 -18.71
C VAL A 404 -4.26 -16.58 -19.05
N LYS A 405 -3.97 -17.08 -20.26
CA LYS A 405 -2.59 -17.33 -20.70
C LYS A 405 -1.78 -16.05 -20.87
N PHE A 406 -2.37 -15.02 -21.48
CA PHE A 406 -1.71 -13.73 -21.65
C PHE A 406 -1.33 -13.12 -20.29
N PHE A 407 -2.25 -13.16 -19.32
CA PHE A 407 -2.00 -12.60 -18.00
C PHE A 407 -1.09 -13.47 -17.13
N GLY A 408 -1.17 -14.80 -17.24
CA GLY A 408 -0.17 -15.68 -16.64
C GLY A 408 1.24 -15.34 -17.12
N LEU A 409 1.41 -15.10 -18.43
CA LEU A 409 2.70 -14.66 -18.99
C LEU A 409 3.12 -13.32 -18.41
N MET A 410 2.19 -12.37 -18.36
CA MET A 410 2.44 -11.01 -17.86
C MET A 410 2.88 -11.02 -16.39
N ILE A 411 2.23 -11.82 -15.53
CA ILE A 411 2.62 -12.03 -14.12
C ILE A 411 4.02 -12.63 -14.01
N ILE A 412 4.35 -13.65 -14.83
CA ILE A 412 5.70 -14.23 -14.85
C ILE A 412 6.73 -13.18 -15.24
N VAL A 413 6.45 -12.37 -16.27
CA VAL A 413 7.35 -11.28 -16.70
C VAL A 413 7.55 -10.26 -15.59
N THR A 414 6.48 -9.82 -14.91
CA THR A 414 6.62 -8.92 -13.75
C THR A 414 7.42 -9.56 -12.62
N GLY A 415 7.17 -10.83 -12.31
CA GLY A 415 7.94 -11.56 -11.30
C GLY A 415 9.43 -11.66 -11.64
N LEU A 416 9.76 -11.88 -12.92
CA LEU A 416 11.14 -11.87 -13.41
C LEU A 416 11.78 -10.48 -13.33
N VAL A 417 11.03 -9.41 -13.61
CA VAL A 417 11.52 -8.03 -13.45
C VAL A 417 11.82 -7.72 -11.98
N PHE A 418 10.94 -8.11 -11.06
CA PHE A 418 11.15 -7.96 -9.62
C PHE A 418 12.38 -8.77 -9.15
N ALA A 419 12.52 -10.02 -9.61
CA ALA A 419 13.70 -10.83 -9.32
C ALA A 419 14.99 -10.25 -9.94
N ALA A 420 14.93 -9.61 -11.12
CA ALA A 420 16.08 -8.99 -11.77
C ALA A 420 16.58 -7.74 -11.01
N ARG A 421 15.70 -7.02 -10.32
CA ARG A 421 16.09 -5.89 -9.44
C ARG A 421 17.03 -6.32 -8.32
N TYR A 422 16.87 -7.53 -7.80
CA TYR A 422 17.80 -8.11 -6.82
C TYR A 422 19.25 -8.16 -7.34
N PHE A 423 19.43 -8.49 -8.62
CA PHE A 423 20.74 -8.57 -9.28
C PHE A 423 21.30 -7.21 -9.73
N GLY A 424 20.62 -6.10 -9.42
CA GLY A 424 21.07 -4.75 -9.75
C GLY A 424 20.66 -4.26 -11.14
N TYR A 425 19.81 -4.98 -11.87
CA TYR A 425 19.26 -4.50 -13.14
C TYR A 425 18.08 -3.56 -12.87
N LYS A 426 18.27 -2.25 -13.09
CA LYS A 426 17.18 -1.26 -13.09
C LYS A 426 16.45 -1.31 -14.43
N LEU A 427 15.32 -2.02 -14.50
CA LEU A 427 14.49 -2.12 -15.71
C LEU A 427 13.37 -1.08 -15.80
N TRP A 428 13.18 -0.26 -14.78
CA TRP A 428 12.36 0.95 -14.73
C TRP A 428 12.54 1.59 -13.37
#